data_AF-A0A396QKS6-F1
#
_entry.id   AF-A0A396QKS6-F1
#
_cell.length_a   1.000
_cell.length_b   1.000
_cell.length_c   1.000
_cell.angle_alpha   90.00
_cell.angle_beta   90.00
_cell.angle_gamma   90.00
#
_symmetry.space_group_name_H-M   'P 1'
#
loop_
_entity.id
_entity.type
_entity.pdbx_description
1 polymer ?
#
loop_
_entity_poly.entity_id
_entity_poly.type
_entity_poly.pdbx_seq_one_letter_code
_entity_poly.pdbx_strand_id
1 'polypeptide(L)'
;MTVSAGQAGELYYLVQAADAEAPDADRIQSEGLKTEAAAGSNRLALTGLSRDAMKVYMVLKTENDGVSAVCSADIPTSVMLGDLNEDGEVDITDVVQLLDRVAAGEAVELSIGDMNGDGEVDITDVVQLLDQVAAGEK
;
A
#
# COMPACT_ATOMS: atom_id res chain seq x y z
N MET A 1 -4.86 5.32 -10.38
CA MET A 1 -5.04 6.66 -9.80
C MET A 1 -5.36 7.66 -10.90
N THR A 2 -6.22 8.64 -10.67
CA THR A 2 -6.49 9.74 -11.62
C THR A 2 -5.93 11.05 -11.11
N VAL A 3 -5.26 11.80 -11.97
CA VAL A 3 -4.61 13.07 -11.60
C VAL A 3 -4.90 14.14 -12.62
N SER A 4 -5.07 15.37 -12.15
CA SER A 4 -5.37 16.51 -13.01
C SER A 4 -4.10 17.30 -13.30
N ALA A 5 -3.69 17.35 -14.57
CA ALA A 5 -2.59 18.18 -15.03
C ALA A 5 -3.12 19.51 -15.57
N GLY A 6 -2.50 20.63 -15.17
CA GLY A 6 -2.91 21.96 -15.64
C GLY A 6 -2.56 22.23 -17.11
N GLN A 7 -1.58 21.51 -17.65
CA GLN A 7 -1.11 21.61 -19.04
C GLN A 7 -0.72 20.22 -19.57
N ALA A 8 -0.62 20.09 -20.88
CA ALA A 8 -0.06 18.89 -21.50
C ALA A 8 1.47 18.85 -21.31
N GLY A 9 2.02 17.65 -21.19
CA GLY A 9 3.45 17.43 -20.99
C GLY A 9 3.78 15.98 -20.63
N GLU A 10 4.99 15.76 -20.11
CA GLU A 10 5.41 14.48 -19.54
C GLU A 10 5.23 14.52 -18.02
N LEU A 11 4.42 13.61 -17.49
CA LEU A 11 4.22 13.44 -16.06
C LEU A 11 5.12 12.33 -15.54
N TYR A 12 6.04 12.70 -14.66
CA TYR A 12 6.93 11.77 -13.96
C TYR A 12 6.36 11.47 -12.58
N TYR A 13 6.44 10.22 -12.16
CA TYR A 13 5.96 9.78 -10.86
C TYR A 13 6.86 8.70 -10.26
N LEU A 14 7.06 8.76 -8.94
CA LEU A 14 7.85 7.81 -8.18
C LEU A 14 7.04 7.36 -6.97
N VAL A 15 6.95 6.06 -6.74
CA VAL A 15 6.31 5.47 -5.56
C VAL A 15 7.40 5.03 -4.61
N GLN A 16 7.28 5.39 -3.34
CA GLN A 16 8.19 4.99 -2.27
C GLN A 16 7.44 4.78 -0.96
N ALA A 17 8.07 4.13 0.01
CA ALA A 17 7.54 4.00 1.37
C ALA A 17 7.25 5.38 1.98
N ALA A 18 6.17 5.50 2.76
CA ALA A 18 5.74 6.77 3.34
C ALA A 18 6.72 7.32 4.38
N ASP A 19 7.57 6.47 4.94
CA ASP A 19 8.62 6.78 5.90
C ASP A 19 9.95 7.14 5.21
N ALA A 20 10.04 6.95 3.89
CA ALA A 20 11.23 7.32 3.12
C ALA A 20 11.31 8.84 2.89
N GLU A 21 12.54 9.35 2.81
CA GLU A 21 12.81 10.78 2.56
C GLU A 21 12.17 11.25 1.24
N ALA A 22 11.45 12.37 1.30
CA ALA A 22 10.74 12.91 0.15
C ALA A 22 11.73 13.21 -1.00
N PRO A 23 11.49 12.68 -2.21
CA PRO A 23 12.38 12.87 -3.33
C PRO A 23 12.18 14.25 -3.95
N ASP A 24 13.27 14.86 -4.41
CA ASP A 24 13.23 16.08 -5.22
C ASP A 24 12.78 15.79 -6.66
N ALA A 25 12.42 16.85 -7.38
CA ALA A 25 11.98 16.76 -8.78
C ALA A 25 13.00 16.07 -9.71
N ASP A 26 14.30 16.26 -9.49
CA ASP A 26 15.37 15.62 -10.26
C ASP A 26 15.40 14.10 -10.03
N ARG A 27 15.16 13.66 -8.79
CA ARG A 27 15.13 12.25 -8.44
C ARG A 27 13.91 11.57 -9.03
N ILE A 28 12.74 12.21 -8.96
CA ILE A 28 11.51 11.69 -9.57
C ILE A 28 11.66 11.58 -11.10
N GLN A 29 12.36 12.52 -11.74
CA GLN A 29 12.59 12.48 -13.19
C GLN A 29 13.63 11.43 -13.63
N SER A 30 14.58 11.07 -12.75
CA SER A 30 15.65 10.12 -13.07
C SER A 30 15.35 8.68 -12.65
N GLU A 31 14.75 8.48 -11.48
CA GLU A 31 14.40 7.17 -10.92
C GLU A 31 12.93 6.80 -11.14
N GLY A 32 12.07 7.78 -11.40
CA GLY A 32 10.63 7.57 -11.54
C GLY A 32 10.19 7.05 -12.90
N LEU A 33 8.93 6.62 -12.94
CA LEU A 33 8.22 6.27 -14.16
C LEU A 33 7.70 7.55 -14.81
N LYS A 34 7.54 7.54 -16.14
CA LYS A 34 6.94 8.65 -16.87
C LYS A 34 5.79 8.22 -17.75
N THR A 35 4.84 9.12 -17.93
CA THR A 35 3.70 8.96 -18.83
C THR A 35 3.41 10.28 -19.53
N GLU A 36 2.88 10.20 -20.75
CA GLU A 36 2.30 11.39 -21.38
C GLU A 36 1.08 11.84 -20.57
N ALA A 37 1.01 13.13 -20.31
CA ALA A 37 -0.11 13.77 -19.65
C ALA A 37 -0.75 14.79 -20.59
N ALA A 38 -2.06 14.69 -20.75
CA ALA A 38 -2.88 15.71 -21.38
C ALA A 38 -3.33 16.75 -20.34
N ALA A 39 -3.67 17.96 -20.80
CA ALA A 39 -4.33 18.93 -19.94
C ALA A 39 -5.68 18.36 -19.44
N GLY A 40 -5.91 18.39 -18.13
CA GLY A 40 -7.07 17.79 -17.50
C GLY A 40 -6.75 16.44 -16.84
N SER A 41 -7.70 15.50 -16.89
CA SER A 41 -7.61 14.23 -16.16
C SER A 41 -6.71 13.21 -16.88
N ASN A 42 -5.78 12.62 -16.14
CA ASN A 42 -4.83 11.62 -16.60
C ASN A 42 -4.92 10.38 -15.70
N ARG A 43 -4.72 9.20 -16.29
CA ARG A 43 -4.75 7.92 -15.57
C ARG A 43 -3.33 7.42 -15.36
N LEU A 44 -2.93 7.32 -14.09
CA LEU A 44 -1.66 6.74 -13.67
C LEU A 44 -1.85 5.27 -13.32
N ALA A 45 -1.03 4.42 -13.92
CA ALA A 45 -0.82 3.05 -13.53
C ALA A 45 0.31 3.01 -12.49
N LEU A 46 -0.07 2.94 -11.21
CA LEU A 46 0.91 2.74 -10.15
C LEU A 46 1.32 1.26 -10.15
N THR A 47 2.61 1.00 -10.14
CA THR A 47 3.20 -0.33 -10.07
C THR A 47 4.15 -0.39 -8.87
N GLY A 48 4.43 -1.59 -8.37
CA GLY A 48 5.28 -1.75 -7.19
C GLY A 48 4.66 -1.21 -5.90
N LEU A 49 3.33 -1.17 -5.82
CA LEU A 49 2.63 -0.90 -4.57
C LEU A 49 2.86 -2.07 -3.62
N SER A 50 3.25 -1.75 -2.38
CA SER A 50 3.24 -2.68 -1.24
C SER A 50 2.11 -2.31 -0.29
N ARG A 51 1.87 -3.17 0.70
CA ARG A 51 0.83 -2.98 1.70
C ARG A 51 1.19 -1.97 2.78
N ASP A 52 2.48 -1.66 2.93
CA ASP A 52 2.98 -0.56 3.74
C ASP A 52 2.42 0.78 3.26
N ALA A 53 2.44 1.77 4.17
CA ALA A 53 2.07 3.12 3.83
C ALA A 53 3.02 3.57 2.72
N MET A 54 2.49 3.97 1.58
CA MET A 54 3.28 4.44 0.47
C MET A 54 2.91 5.87 0.12
N LYS A 55 3.85 6.59 -0.47
CA LYS A 55 3.62 7.91 -1.04
C LYS A 55 4.03 7.88 -2.50
N VAL A 56 3.14 8.38 -3.35
CA VAL A 56 3.47 8.65 -4.75
C VAL A 56 3.79 10.13 -4.89
N TYR A 57 4.98 10.42 -5.43
CA TYR A 57 5.45 11.75 -5.76
C TYR A 57 5.36 11.95 -7.26
N MET A 58 4.99 13.15 -7.69
CA MET A 58 4.68 13.45 -9.07
C MET A 58 5.19 14.83 -9.46
N VAL A 59 5.73 14.93 -10.67
CA VAL A 59 6.13 16.20 -11.29
C VAL A 59 5.71 16.23 -12.76
N LEU A 60 5.13 17.34 -13.18
CA LEU A 60 4.78 17.57 -14.59
C LEU A 60 5.88 18.39 -15.25
N LYS A 61 6.46 17.86 -16.33
CA LYS A 61 7.37 18.58 -17.21
C LYS A 61 6.64 18.99 -18.48
N THR A 62 6.56 20.29 -18.72
CA THR A 62 5.96 20.86 -19.94
C THR A 62 6.95 20.88 -21.10
N GLU A 63 6.46 21.01 -22.33
CA GLU A 63 7.31 21.10 -23.54
C GLU A 63 8.25 22.32 -23.54
N ASN A 64 7.95 23.36 -22.75
CA ASN A 64 8.80 24.54 -22.58
C ASN A 64 9.92 24.35 -21.53
N ASP A 65 10.23 23.10 -21.15
CA ASP A 65 11.15 22.74 -20.06
C ASP A 65 10.72 23.27 -18.67
N GLY A 66 9.47 23.75 -18.54
CA GLY A 66 8.90 24.17 -17.26
C GLY A 66 8.51 22.96 -16.43
N VAL A 67 9.12 22.80 -15.25
CA VAL A 67 8.84 21.73 -14.29
C VAL A 67 7.91 22.25 -13.19
N SER A 68 6.84 21.50 -12.91
CA SER A 68 5.92 21.79 -11.82
C SER A 68 6.53 21.48 -10.44
N ALA A 69 5.91 21.99 -9.38
CA ALA A 69 6.28 21.60 -8.02
C ALA A 69 6.01 20.11 -7.79
N VAL A 70 6.78 19.49 -6.89
CA VAL A 70 6.55 18.11 -6.47
C VAL A 70 5.20 18.02 -5.76
N CYS A 71 4.30 17.22 -6.32
CA CYS A 71 3.02 16.89 -5.71
C CYS A 71 3.11 15.48 -5.14
N SER A 72 2.59 15.26 -3.93
CA SER A 72 2.56 13.94 -3.31
C SER A 72 1.13 13.52 -3.00
N ALA A 73 0.85 12.23 -3.14
CA ALA A 73 -0.39 11.62 -2.65
C ALA A 73 -0.08 10.42 -1.75
N ASP A 74 -0.83 10.33 -0.66
CA ASP A 74 -0.76 9.23 0.28
C ASP A 74 -1.52 8.01 -0.24
N ILE A 75 -0.87 6.86 -0.16
CA ILE A 75 -1.43 5.54 -0.41
C ILE A 75 -1.48 4.87 0.97
N PRO A 76 -2.64 4.84 1.63
CA PRO A 76 -2.75 4.25 2.95
C PRO A 76 -2.41 2.77 2.91
N THR A 77 -1.92 2.24 4.03
CA THR A 77 -1.74 0.80 4.18
C THR A 77 -3.08 0.09 3.97
N SER A 78 -3.03 -1.08 3.37
CA SER A 78 -4.18 -1.98 3.35
C SER A 78 -3.89 -3.14 4.30
N VAL A 79 -3.80 -2.83 5.60
CA VAL A 79 -3.71 -3.86 6.64
C VAL A 79 -5.10 -4.44 6.82
N MET A 80 -5.25 -5.74 6.55
CA MET A 80 -6.50 -6.46 6.74
C MET A 80 -6.38 -7.30 8.01
N LEU A 81 -7.34 -7.13 8.92
CA LEU A 81 -7.39 -7.92 10.16
C LEU A 81 -7.55 -9.41 9.79
N GLY A 82 -6.63 -10.26 10.25
CA GLY A 82 -6.63 -11.69 9.96
C GLY A 82 -5.80 -12.12 8.75
N ASP A 83 -5.19 -11.21 7.99
CA ASP A 83 -4.29 -11.53 6.86
C ASP A 83 -2.84 -11.56 7.37
N LEU A 84 -2.34 -12.76 7.67
CA LEU A 84 -1.04 -13.00 8.28
C LEU A 84 0.07 -13.28 7.27
N ASN A 85 -0.26 -13.82 6.09
CA ASN A 85 0.71 -13.98 4.99
C ASN A 85 0.83 -12.71 4.13
N GLU A 86 -0.01 -11.72 4.39
CA GLU A 86 -0.05 -10.48 3.62
C GLU A 86 -0.30 -10.76 2.13
N ASP A 87 -1.20 -11.70 1.82
CA ASP A 87 -1.56 -12.06 0.44
C ASP A 87 -2.85 -11.36 -0.05
N GLY A 88 -3.63 -10.79 0.86
CA GLY A 88 -4.76 -9.88 0.57
C GLY A 88 -6.09 -10.58 0.59
N GLU A 89 -6.06 -11.87 0.83
CA GLU A 89 -7.19 -12.69 1.16
C GLU A 89 -7.02 -13.12 2.62
N VAL A 90 -8.12 -13.30 3.33
CA VAL A 90 -8.10 -13.87 4.67
C VAL A 90 -8.60 -15.30 4.51
N ASP A 91 -7.68 -16.25 4.56
CA ASP A 91 -7.96 -17.66 4.25
C ASP A 91 -7.36 -18.64 5.27
N ILE A 92 -7.48 -19.94 4.98
CA ILE A 92 -7.00 -21.00 5.89
C ILE A 92 -5.47 -20.96 6.08
N THR A 93 -4.73 -20.39 5.13
CA THR A 93 -3.28 -20.19 5.20
C THR A 93 -2.93 -19.23 6.32
N ASP A 94 -3.73 -18.18 6.52
CA ASP A 94 -3.56 -17.24 7.64
C ASP A 94 -3.83 -17.89 8.98
N VAL A 95 -4.89 -18.72 9.06
CA VAL A 95 -5.21 -19.50 10.27
C VAL A 95 -4.04 -20.38 10.65
N VAL A 96 -3.45 -21.09 9.68
CA VAL A 96 -2.32 -21.99 9.93
C VAL A 96 -1.10 -21.22 10.41
N GLN A 97 -0.81 -20.06 9.82
CA GLN A 97 0.29 -19.22 10.29
C GLN A 97 0.05 -18.65 11.68
N LEU A 98 -1.17 -18.18 11.96
CA LEU A 98 -1.50 -17.63 13.28
C LEU A 98 -1.33 -18.72 14.34
N LEU A 99 -1.81 -19.93 14.05
CA LEU A 99 -1.64 -21.09 14.91
C LEU A 99 -0.17 -21.43 15.13
N ASP A 100 0.65 -21.46 14.08
CA ASP A 100 2.07 -21.79 14.17
C ASP A 100 2.83 -20.76 15.01
N ARG A 101 2.59 -19.46 14.77
CA ARG A 101 3.19 -18.35 15.51
C ARG A 101 2.77 -18.36 16.99
N VAL A 102 1.48 -18.53 17.27
CA VAL A 102 0.96 -18.65 18.64
C VAL A 102 1.55 -19.88 19.36
N ALA A 103 1.64 -21.03 18.68
CA ALA A 103 2.22 -22.24 19.23
C ALA A 103 3.74 -22.12 19.46
N ALA A 104 4.44 -21.39 18.59
CA ALA A 104 5.85 -21.05 18.72
C ALA A 104 6.11 -19.95 19.77
N GLY A 105 5.07 -19.23 20.22
CA GLY A 105 5.18 -18.07 21.10
C GLY A 105 5.85 -16.88 20.43
N GLU A 106 5.72 -16.77 19.10
CA GLU A 106 6.22 -15.64 18.34
C GLU A 106 5.32 -14.41 18.56
N ALA A 107 5.93 -13.23 18.56
CA ALA A 107 5.19 -11.99 18.62
C ALA A 107 4.49 -11.75 17.29
N VAL A 108 3.16 -11.79 17.30
CA VAL A 108 2.31 -11.37 16.18
C VAL A 108 1.87 -9.94 16.43
N GLU A 109 1.78 -9.15 15.36
CA GLU A 109 1.32 -7.77 15.47
C GLU A 109 -0.17 -7.74 15.82
N LEU A 110 -0.53 -7.02 16.89
CA LEU A 110 -1.91 -6.91 17.37
C LEU A 110 -2.86 -6.39 16.29
N SER A 111 -2.39 -5.52 15.40
CA SER A 111 -3.22 -4.94 14.33
C SER A 111 -3.69 -5.94 13.26
N ILE A 112 -3.08 -7.13 13.20
CA ILE A 112 -3.47 -8.21 12.27
C ILE A 112 -3.84 -9.52 12.99
N GLY A 113 -3.29 -9.76 14.18
CA GLY A 113 -3.43 -11.02 14.92
C GLY A 113 -4.42 -10.97 16.07
N ASP A 114 -4.73 -9.80 16.63
CA ASP A 114 -5.72 -9.67 17.72
C ASP A 114 -7.12 -9.58 17.10
N MET A 115 -7.74 -10.74 16.91
CA MET A 115 -9.05 -10.84 16.25
C MET A 115 -10.18 -10.43 17.20
N ASN A 116 -9.93 -10.50 18.50
CA ASN A 116 -10.95 -10.30 19.52
C ASN A 116 -10.87 -8.93 20.23
N GLY A 117 -9.75 -8.21 20.08
CA GLY A 117 -9.49 -6.88 20.62
C GLY A 117 -9.09 -6.84 22.09
N ASP A 118 -8.60 -7.95 22.67
CA ASP A 118 -8.19 -8.03 24.08
C ASP A 118 -6.75 -7.57 24.34
N GLY A 119 -5.99 -7.30 23.28
CA GLY A 119 -4.61 -6.86 23.35
C GLY A 119 -3.58 -7.99 23.50
N GLU A 120 -3.98 -9.25 23.39
CA GLU A 120 -3.12 -10.41 23.29
C GLU A 120 -3.40 -11.16 21.98
N VAL A 121 -2.43 -11.92 21.47
CA VAL A 121 -2.64 -12.80 20.31
C VAL A 121 -2.47 -14.23 20.76
N ASP A 122 -3.57 -14.97 20.87
CA ASP A 122 -3.58 -16.34 21.36
C ASP A 122 -4.49 -17.29 20.55
N ILE A 123 -4.73 -18.50 21.08
CA ILE A 123 -5.55 -19.53 20.42
C ILE A 123 -7.00 -19.05 20.22
N THR A 124 -7.49 -18.14 21.05
CA THR A 124 -8.80 -17.51 20.91
C THR A 124 -8.89 -16.77 19.58
N ASP A 125 -7.84 -16.03 19.22
CA ASP A 125 -7.78 -15.31 17.94
C ASP A 125 -7.71 -16.26 16.75
N VAL A 126 -6.98 -17.37 16.88
CA VAL A 126 -6.96 -18.45 15.87
C VAL A 126 -8.36 -19.00 15.61
N VAL A 127 -9.14 -19.22 16.66
CA VAL A 127 -10.51 -19.73 16.53
C VAL A 127 -11.42 -18.70 15.87
N GLN A 128 -11.27 -17.41 16.21
CA GLN A 128 -12.04 -16.34 15.56
C GLN A 128 -11.69 -16.19 14.08
N LEU A 129 -10.40 -16.24 13.75
CA LEU A 129 -9.93 -16.21 12.37
C LEU A 129 -10.50 -17.39 11.59
N LEU A 130 -10.46 -18.59 12.17
CA LEU A 130 -11.05 -19.78 11.55
C LEU A 130 -12.56 -19.65 11.33
N ASP A 131 -13.31 -19.14 12.30
CA ASP A 131 -14.76 -18.91 12.17
C ASP A 131 -15.05 -17.87 11.08
N GLN A 132 -14.26 -16.80 11.01
CA GLN A 132 -14.38 -15.76 9.98
C GLN A 132 -14.12 -16.32 8.57
N VAL A 133 -13.04 -17.09 8.39
CA VAL A 133 -12.71 -17.75 7.11
C VAL A 133 -13.82 -18.72 6.70
N ALA A 134 -14.31 -19.54 7.64
CA ALA A 134 -15.39 -20.49 7.38
C ALA A 134 -16.74 -19.81 7.12
N ALA A 135 -16.99 -18.65 7.74
CA ALA A 135 -18.20 -17.86 7.52
C ALA A 135 -18.17 -17.08 6.19
N GLY A 136 -16.98 -16.78 5.66
CA GLY A 136 -16.76 -16.10 4.39
C GLY A 136 -17.04 -16.94 3.14
N GLU A 137 -17.10 -18.28 3.25
CA GLU A 137 -17.38 -19.20 2.13
C GLU A 137 -18.87 -19.28 1.73
N LYS A 138 -19.59 -18.15 1.63
CA LYS A 138 -21.03 -18.12 1.29
C LYS A 138 -21.39 -17.48 -0.03
#